data_AF-A0A1J4KL68-F1
#
_entry.id   AF-A0A1J4KL68-F1
#
_cell.length_a   1.000
_cell.length_b   1.000
_cell.length_c   1.000
_cell.angle_alpha   90.00
_cell.angle_beta   90.00
_cell.angle_gamma   90.00
#
_symmetry.space_group_name_H-M   'P 1'
#
loop_
_entity.id
_entity.type
_entity.pdbx_description
1 polymer ?
#
loop_
_entity_poly.entity_id
_entity_poly.type
_entity_poly.pdbx_seq_one_letter_code
_entity_poly.pdbx_strand_id
1 'polypeptide(L)'
;MGGLEIYLRGCSIICFTGVALSTASFLYTLNAIGWKDISISIGNKLTKVNSIKNQKYFIVVSHLFLGVADAILAIYEIFLIISPARFNYGVNGFARGLFYILSGFCSIGVAADLGIAGGACTLIGACMTIMNTAMIKCDCMRLENVVRGRGSNKMHKIKDQDDVI
;
A
#
# COMPACT_ATOMS: atom_id res chain seq x y z
N MET A 1 18.07 6.58 -17.15
CA MET A 1 16.95 6.65 -16.18
C MET A 1 15.97 7.68 -16.69
N GLY A 2 14.77 7.28 -17.10
CA GLY A 2 13.75 8.21 -17.60
C GLY A 2 13.14 9.03 -16.47
N GLY A 3 12.74 10.27 -16.74
CA GLY A 3 12.12 11.15 -15.73
C GLY A 3 10.87 10.57 -15.06
N LEU A 4 10.13 9.72 -15.79
CA LEU A 4 8.97 8.98 -15.28
C LEU A 4 9.32 8.01 -14.13
N GLU A 5 10.48 7.36 -14.21
CA GLU A 5 10.91 6.41 -13.18
C GLU A 5 11.22 7.13 -11.87
N ILE A 6 11.88 8.28 -11.95
CA ILE A 6 12.20 9.13 -10.79
C ILE A 6 10.92 9.65 -10.15
N TYR A 7 9.95 10.08 -10.95
CA TYR A 7 8.64 10.52 -10.48
C TYR A 7 7.90 9.44 -9.68
N LEU A 8 7.85 8.20 -10.20
CA LEU A 8 7.18 7.10 -9.51
C LEU A 8 7.88 6.70 -8.20
N ARG A 9 9.20 6.78 -8.15
CA ARG A 9 9.96 6.59 -6.91
C ARG A 9 9.60 7.67 -5.89
N GLY A 10 9.52 8.94 -6.30
CA GLY A 10 9.07 10.04 -5.45
C GLY A 10 7.67 9.82 -4.88
N CYS A 11 6.72 9.36 -5.71
CA CYS A 11 5.38 9.00 -5.25
C CYS A 11 5.41 7.86 -4.22
N SER A 12 6.30 6.88 -4.42
CA SER A 12 6.47 5.74 -3.51
C SER A 12 7.08 6.16 -2.18
N ILE A 13 7.98 7.15 -2.15
CA ILE A 13 8.55 7.72 -0.91
C ILE A 13 7.45 8.37 -0.05
N ILE A 14 6.53 9.09 -0.68
CA ILE A 14 5.39 9.71 0.03
C ILE A 14 4.49 8.61 0.61
N CYS A 15 4.18 7.58 -0.18
CA CYS A 15 3.38 6.45 0.27
C CYS A 15 4.06 5.73 1.44
N PHE A 16 5.35 5.41 1.31
CA PHE A 16 6.18 4.80 2.35
C PHE A 16 6.14 5.60 3.66
N THR A 17 6.32 6.92 3.58
CA THR A 17 6.32 7.79 4.76
C THR A 17 4.96 7.75 5.48
N GLY A 18 3.86 7.81 4.72
CA GLY A 18 2.51 7.70 5.26
C GLY A 18 2.27 6.38 6.00
N VAL A 19 2.57 5.24 5.36
CA VAL A 19 2.34 3.92 5.98
C VAL A 19 3.31 3.61 7.11
N ALA A 20 4.54 4.12 7.06
CA ALA A 20 5.50 3.98 8.17
C ALA A 20 5.04 4.75 9.42
N LEU A 21 4.55 5.98 9.24
CA LEU A 21 3.96 6.77 10.33
C LEU A 21 2.67 6.12 10.85
N SER A 22 1.83 5.60 9.97
CA SER A 22 0.61 4.86 10.34
C SER A 22 0.93 3.60 11.15
N THR A 23 1.92 2.82 10.72
CA THR A 23 2.46 1.67 11.47
C THR A 23 2.90 2.09 12.87
N ALA A 24 3.71 3.15 12.97
CA ALA A 24 4.19 3.66 14.24
C ALA A 24 3.04 4.11 15.16
N SER A 25 2.03 4.77 14.61
CA SER A 25 0.82 5.20 15.31
C SER A 25 0.02 4.02 15.88
N PHE A 26 -0.21 2.97 15.10
CA PHE A 26 -0.89 1.76 15.55
C PHE A 26 -0.11 1.06 16.67
N LEU A 27 1.20 0.88 16.52
CA LEU A 27 2.03 0.23 17.52
C LEU A 27 2.20 1.06 18.81
N TYR A 28 2.31 2.38 18.68
CA TYR A 28 2.34 3.29 19.82
C TYR A 28 1.05 3.20 20.63
N THR A 29 -0.09 3.22 19.95
CA THR A 29 -1.42 3.08 20.57
C THR A 29 -1.59 1.71 21.22
N LEU A 30 -1.09 0.65 20.58
CA LEU A 30 -1.10 -0.71 21.15
C LEU A 30 -0.31 -0.79 22.47
N ASN A 31 0.84 -0.12 22.53
CA ASN A 31 1.65 -0.04 23.74
C ASN A 31 0.93 0.78 24.83
N ALA A 32 0.31 1.91 24.47
CA ALA A 32 -0.44 2.75 25.39
C ALA A 32 -1.69 2.06 25.98
N ILE A 33 -2.35 1.20 25.20
CA ILE A 33 -3.52 0.42 25.66
C ILE A 33 -3.13 -0.71 26.63
N GLY A 34 -1.84 -1.07 26.72
CA GLY A 34 -1.38 -2.14 27.63
C GLY A 34 -1.78 -3.53 27.13
N TRP A 35 -1.51 -3.81 25.84
CA TRP A 35 -1.91 -5.06 25.17
C TRP A 35 -1.55 -6.36 25.89
N LYS A 36 -0.52 -6.36 26.75
CA LYS A 36 -0.07 -7.52 27.52
C LYS A 36 -1.08 -7.99 28.57
N ASP A 37 -1.95 -7.10 29.05
CA ASP A 37 -2.86 -7.37 30.17
C ASP A 37 -4.29 -7.71 29.73
N ILE A 38 -4.52 -7.84 28.41
CA ILE A 38 -5.86 -7.98 27.85
C ILE A 38 -6.22 -9.45 27.69
N SER A 39 -7.35 -9.83 28.27
CA SER A 39 -7.93 -11.18 28.21
C SER A 39 -9.23 -11.22 27.43
N ILE A 40 -9.48 -12.34 26.75
CA ILE A 40 -10.73 -12.62 26.07
C ILE A 40 -11.66 -13.43 26.98
N SER A 41 -12.97 -13.14 26.94
CA SER A 41 -14.00 -13.88 27.67
C SER A 41 -14.81 -14.72 26.68
N ILE A 42 -14.52 -16.02 26.62
CA ILE A 42 -15.18 -17.00 25.72
C ILE A 42 -16.08 -17.92 26.57
N GLY A 43 -17.30 -18.19 26.11
CA GLY A 43 -18.22 -19.14 26.77
C GLY A 43 -18.95 -18.59 28.00
N ASN A 44 -18.68 -17.35 28.41
CA ASN A 44 -19.40 -16.70 29.50
C ASN A 44 -20.71 -16.05 29.01
N LYS A 45 -21.71 -15.93 29.90
CA LYS A 45 -22.96 -15.21 29.61
C LYS A 45 -22.65 -13.78 29.12
N LEU A 46 -23.41 -13.31 28.13
CA LEU A 46 -23.31 -11.97 27.57
C LEU A 46 -23.75 -10.94 28.61
N THR A 47 -22.80 -10.44 29.40
CA THR A 47 -23.00 -9.35 30.37
C THR A 47 -22.28 -8.10 29.89
N LYS A 48 -22.71 -6.91 30.36
CA LYS A 48 -22.09 -5.63 30.00
C LYS A 48 -20.58 -5.63 30.27
N VAL A 49 -20.13 -6.27 31.35
CA VAL A 49 -18.72 -6.38 31.72
C VAL A 49 -17.95 -7.27 30.73
N ASN A 50 -18.50 -8.42 30.35
CA ASN A 50 -17.87 -9.32 29.37
C ASN A 50 -17.83 -8.72 27.97
N SER A 51 -18.87 -7.95 27.59
CA SER A 51 -18.92 -7.22 26.32
C SER A 51 -17.79 -6.18 26.24
N ILE A 52 -17.58 -5.39 27.29
CA ILE A 52 -16.49 -4.39 27.35
C ILE A 52 -15.11 -5.06 27.26
N LYS A 53 -14.90 -6.20 27.94
CA LYS A 53 -13.64 -6.96 27.84
C LYS A 53 -13.37 -7.45 26.41
N ASN A 54 -14.37 -8.04 25.77
CA ASN A 54 -14.23 -8.52 24.39
C ASN A 54 -14.07 -7.37 23.38
N GLN A 55 -14.70 -6.21 23.61
CA GLN A 55 -14.50 -5.02 22.79
C GLN A 55 -13.06 -4.48 22.89
N LYS A 56 -12.48 -4.43 24.10
CA LYS A 56 -11.07 -4.04 24.28
C LYS A 56 -10.12 -5.02 23.59
N TYR A 57 -10.38 -6.32 23.70
CA TYR A 57 -9.64 -7.35 22.99
C TYR A 57 -9.71 -7.16 21.47
N PHE A 58 -10.91 -6.93 20.93
CA PHE A 58 -11.11 -6.66 19.50
C PHE A 58 -10.35 -5.42 19.02
N ILE A 59 -10.34 -4.34 19.81
CA ILE A 59 -9.60 -3.11 19.49
C ILE A 59 -8.10 -3.42 19.37
N VAL A 60 -7.52 -4.12 20.33
CA VAL A 60 -6.08 -4.44 20.32
C VAL A 60 -5.70 -5.36 19.17
N VAL A 61 -6.49 -6.39 18.91
CA VAL A 61 -6.26 -7.28 17.76
C VAL A 61 -6.36 -6.49 16.44
N SER A 62 -7.35 -5.61 16.31
CA SER A 62 -7.52 -4.79 15.11
C SER A 62 -6.34 -3.83 14.87
N HIS A 63 -5.86 -3.16 15.93
CA HIS A 63 -4.69 -2.27 15.82
C HIS A 63 -3.41 -3.04 15.47
N LEU A 64 -3.24 -4.25 16.01
CA LEU A 64 -2.10 -5.10 15.68
C LEU A 64 -2.14 -5.52 14.21
N PHE A 65 -3.28 -6.01 13.72
CA PHE A 65 -3.42 -6.43 12.31
C PHE A 65 -3.22 -5.26 11.34
N LEU A 66 -3.80 -4.09 11.63
CA LEU A 66 -3.63 -2.90 10.80
C LEU A 66 -2.18 -2.42 10.81
N GLY A 67 -1.53 -2.36 11.98
CA GLY A 67 -0.12 -1.99 12.08
C GLY A 67 0.81 -2.95 11.32
N VAL A 68 0.55 -4.27 11.38
CA VAL A 68 1.33 -5.26 10.60
C VAL A 68 1.07 -5.12 9.10
N ALA A 69 -0.19 -4.89 8.69
CA ALA A 69 -0.54 -4.71 7.29
C ALA A 69 0.12 -3.44 6.70
N ASP A 70 0.13 -2.34 7.44
CA ASP A 70 0.85 -1.11 7.07
C ASP A 70 2.36 -1.35 6.97
N ALA A 71 2.94 -2.13 7.89
CA ALA A 71 4.36 -2.48 7.84
C ALA A 71 4.72 -3.29 6.59
N ILE A 72 3.88 -4.25 6.19
CA ILE A 72 4.07 -5.03 4.96
C ILE A 72 4.03 -4.11 3.74
N LEU A 73 3.10 -3.14 3.70
CA LEU A 73 3.03 -2.19 2.61
C LEU A 73 4.18 -1.19 2.62
N ALA A 74 4.70 -0.80 3.78
CA ALA A 74 5.91 0.00 3.88
C ALA A 74 7.09 -0.73 3.20
N ILE A 75 7.25 -2.03 3.47
CA ILE A 75 8.27 -2.86 2.82
C ILE A 75 8.01 -2.94 1.30
N TYR A 76 6.76 -3.10 0.88
CA TYR A 76 6.40 -3.10 -0.53
C TYR A 76 6.77 -1.79 -1.25
N GLU A 77 6.54 -0.64 -0.60
CA GLU A 77 6.94 0.66 -1.16
C GLU A 77 8.46 0.80 -1.28
N ILE A 78 9.26 0.23 -0.36
CA ILE A 78 10.72 0.20 -0.51
C ILE A 78 11.13 -0.51 -1.80
N PHE A 79 10.50 -1.63 -2.15
CA PHE A 79 10.79 -2.32 -3.41
C PHE A 79 10.47 -1.46 -4.64
N LEU A 80 9.41 -0.67 -4.58
CA LEU A 80 9.02 0.23 -5.67
C LEU A 80 9.90 1.48 -5.77
N ILE A 81 10.45 1.95 -4.64
CA ILE A 81 11.47 3.01 -4.62
C ILE A 81 12.76 2.51 -5.30
N ILE A 82 13.12 1.24 -5.10
CA ILE A 82 14.32 0.63 -5.71
C ILE A 82 14.11 0.43 -7.22
N SER A 83 12.98 -0.15 -7.63
CA SER A 83 12.70 -0.40 -9.05
C SER A 83 11.19 -0.49 -9.36
N PRO A 84 10.54 0.61 -9.77
CA PRO A 84 9.09 0.61 -10.01
C PRO A 84 8.68 -0.25 -11.21
N ALA A 85 9.56 -0.40 -12.21
CA ALA A 85 9.32 -1.24 -13.40
C ALA A 85 9.39 -2.74 -13.09
N ARG A 86 10.37 -3.16 -12.27
CA ARG A 86 10.56 -4.59 -11.95
C ARG A 86 9.46 -5.14 -11.06
N PHE A 87 8.86 -4.29 -10.23
CA PHE A 87 7.81 -4.64 -9.29
C PHE A 87 6.40 -4.25 -9.77
N ASN A 88 6.22 -4.00 -11.08
CA ASN A 88 4.91 -3.86 -11.72
C ASN A 88 3.99 -2.83 -11.03
N TYR A 89 4.48 -1.60 -10.84
CA TYR A 89 3.76 -0.51 -10.15
C TYR A 89 2.27 -0.38 -10.57
N GLY A 90 1.94 -0.56 -11.85
CA GLY A 90 0.59 -0.40 -12.39
C GLY A 90 -0.36 -1.61 -12.24
N VAL A 91 0.12 -2.81 -11.90
CA VAL A 91 -0.72 -4.03 -11.91
C VAL A 91 -1.65 -4.07 -10.70
N ASN A 92 -1.13 -3.76 -9.51
CA ASN A 92 -1.87 -3.83 -8.24
C ASN A 92 -2.23 -2.44 -7.66
N GLY A 93 -2.03 -1.37 -8.42
CA GLY A 93 -2.13 0.00 -7.91
C GLY A 93 -3.52 0.39 -7.39
N PHE A 94 -4.62 -0.12 -7.96
CA PHE A 94 -5.97 0.15 -7.45
C PHE A 94 -6.25 -0.53 -6.11
N ALA A 95 -5.89 -1.80 -5.96
CA ALA A 95 -6.06 -2.53 -4.70
C ALA A 95 -5.21 -1.91 -3.58
N ARG A 96 -3.98 -1.50 -3.93
CA ARG A 96 -3.09 -0.78 -3.02
C ARG A 96 -3.65 0.58 -2.64
N GLY A 97 -4.15 1.34 -3.60
CA GLY A 97 -4.80 2.64 -3.37
C GLY A 97 -6.02 2.51 -2.44
N LEU A 98 -6.86 1.50 -2.65
CA LEU A 98 -8.00 1.22 -1.77
C LEU A 98 -7.54 0.91 -0.34
N PHE A 99 -6.50 0.10 -0.18
CA PHE A 99 -5.93 -0.18 1.13
C PHE A 99 -5.42 1.10 1.80
N TYR A 100 -4.70 1.95 1.09
CA TYR A 100 -4.22 3.23 1.63
C TYR A 100 -5.35 4.17 2.06
N ILE A 101 -6.49 4.15 1.37
CA ILE A 101 -7.67 4.90 1.81
C ILE A 101 -8.16 4.37 3.16
N LEU A 102 -8.34 3.05 3.28
CA LEU A 102 -8.83 2.42 4.51
C LEU A 102 -7.85 2.63 5.67
N SER A 103 -6.57 2.36 5.46
CA SER A 103 -5.51 2.56 6.44
C SER A 103 -5.38 4.04 6.83
N GLY A 104 -5.47 4.96 5.87
CA GLY A 104 -5.41 6.40 6.12
C GLY A 104 -6.53 6.87 7.05
N PHE A 105 -7.78 6.49 6.79
CA PHE A 105 -8.90 6.82 7.68
C PHE A 105 -8.77 6.17 9.05
N CYS A 106 -8.36 4.90 9.12
CA CYS A 106 -8.14 4.23 10.39
C CYS A 106 -7.03 4.92 11.21
N SER A 107 -5.95 5.36 10.56
CA SER A 107 -4.80 5.98 11.23
C SER A 107 -5.10 7.37 11.77
N ILE A 108 -5.97 8.16 11.13
CA ILE A 108 -6.41 9.46 11.66
C ILE A 108 -7.04 9.32 13.06
N GLY A 109 -7.73 8.20 13.32
CA GLY A 109 -8.37 7.92 14.60
C GLY A 109 -7.42 7.43 15.70
N VAL A 110 -6.12 7.33 15.42
CA VAL A 110 -5.12 6.66 16.27
C VAL A 110 -4.01 7.65 16.64
N ALA A 111 -3.36 7.48 17.80
CA ALA A 111 -2.15 8.23 18.19
C ALA A 111 -2.13 9.78 17.98
N ALA A 112 -3.24 10.47 18.25
CA ALA A 112 -3.34 11.94 18.23
C ALA A 112 -2.63 12.57 17.00
N ASP A 113 -1.60 13.39 17.21
CA ASP A 113 -0.90 14.11 16.13
C ASP A 113 -0.17 13.18 15.16
N LEU A 114 0.38 12.06 15.64
CA LEU A 114 1.14 11.11 14.81
C LEU A 114 0.22 10.37 13.84
N GLY A 115 -1.00 10.01 14.29
CA GLY A 115 -1.97 9.36 13.41
C GLY A 115 -2.66 10.32 12.46
N ILE A 116 -2.89 11.57 12.86
CA ILE A 116 -3.35 12.62 11.93
C ILE A 116 -2.31 12.81 10.81
N ALA A 117 -1.04 12.96 11.15
CA ALA A 117 0.03 13.12 10.16
C ALA A 117 0.19 11.88 9.28
N GLY A 118 0.27 10.69 9.88
CA GLY A 118 0.40 9.43 9.15
C GLY A 118 -0.79 9.14 8.24
N GLY A 119 -2.00 9.35 8.76
CA GLY A 119 -3.24 9.16 8.00
C GLY A 119 -3.39 10.14 6.84
N ALA A 120 -3.10 11.43 7.04
CA ALA A 120 -3.13 12.43 5.98
C ALA A 120 -2.10 12.13 4.87
N CYS A 121 -0.86 11.80 5.23
CA CYS A 121 0.17 11.41 4.25
C CYS A 121 -0.23 10.15 3.48
N THR A 122 -0.84 9.17 4.15
CA THR A 122 -1.31 7.93 3.52
C THR A 122 -2.46 8.19 2.54
N LEU A 123 -3.39 9.08 2.88
CA LEU A 123 -4.49 9.48 1.98
C LEU A 123 -3.97 10.22 0.74
N ILE A 124 -3.00 11.12 0.90
CA ILE A 124 -2.34 11.79 -0.24
C ILE A 124 -1.66 10.74 -1.13
N GLY A 125 -0.91 9.81 -0.52
CA GLY A 125 -0.30 8.68 -1.23
C GLY A 125 -1.31 7.79 -1.96
N ALA A 126 -2.50 7.61 -1.39
CA ALA A 126 -3.60 6.86 -2.01
C ALA A 126 -4.09 7.55 -3.29
N CYS A 127 -4.36 8.85 -3.23
CA CYS A 127 -4.76 9.65 -4.40
C CYS A 127 -3.71 9.58 -5.50
N MET A 128 -2.43 9.77 -5.16
CA MET A 128 -1.32 9.68 -6.11
C MET A 128 -1.22 8.29 -6.73
N THR A 129 -1.33 7.23 -5.92
CA THR A 129 -1.30 5.84 -6.39
C THR A 129 -2.42 5.57 -7.38
N ILE A 130 -3.65 5.99 -7.10
CA ILE A 130 -4.81 5.77 -7.97
C ILE A 130 -4.65 6.54 -9.29
N MET A 131 -4.27 7.82 -9.21
CA MET A 131 -4.02 8.65 -10.40
C MET A 131 -2.91 8.07 -11.28
N ASN A 132 -1.79 7.68 -10.68
CA ASN A 132 -0.67 7.06 -11.40
C ASN A 132 -1.09 5.76 -12.07
N THR A 133 -1.88 4.94 -11.39
CA THR A 133 -2.39 3.68 -11.94
C THR A 133 -3.33 3.92 -13.11
N ALA A 134 -4.23 4.90 -13.00
CA ALA A 134 -5.15 5.27 -14.08
C ALA A 134 -4.38 5.77 -15.31
N MET A 135 -3.42 6.66 -15.12
CA MET A 135 -2.58 7.19 -16.20
C MET A 135 -1.71 6.12 -16.88
N ILE A 136 -1.19 5.14 -16.14
CA ILE A 136 -0.46 4.00 -16.71
C ILE A 136 -1.41 3.11 -17.53
N LYS A 137 -2.62 2.83 -17.03
CA LYS A 137 -3.59 2.00 -17.76
C LYS A 137 -4.17 2.67 -19.01
N CYS A 138 -4.29 4.00 -19.01
CA CYS A 138 -4.70 4.77 -20.19
C CYS A 138 -3.55 5.01 -21.19
N ASP A 139 -2.39 4.40 -20.99
CA ASP A 139 -1.18 4.58 -21.82
C ASP A 139 -0.65 6.03 -21.88
N CYS A 140 -1.08 6.90 -20.95
CA CYS A 140 -0.58 8.27 -20.81
C CYS A 140 0.84 8.31 -20.22
N MET A 141 1.25 7.27 -19.50
CA MET A 141 2.58 7.10 -18.93
C MET A 141 3.12 5.70 -19.24
N ARG A 142 4.03 5.61 -20.21
CA ARG A 142 4.63 4.32 -20.60
C ARG A 142 5.90 4.08 -19.81
N LEU A 143 5.88 3.10 -18.91
CA LEU A 143 7.10 2.60 -18.28
C LEU A 143 7.90 1.87 -19.35
N GLU A 144 9.08 2.39 -19.70
CA GLU A 144 10.04 1.60 -20.46
C GLU A 144 10.42 0.40 -19.62
N ASN A 145 9.89 -0.76 -20.00
CA ASN A 145 10.35 -2.03 -19.49
C ASN A 145 11.85 -2.12 -19.78
N VAL A 146 12.68 -2.10 -18.73
CA VAL A 146 14.05 -2.62 -18.79
C VAL A 146 13.95 -4.14 -18.89
N VAL A 147 13.36 -4.62 -19.98
CA VAL A 147 13.40 -6.01 -20.45
C VAL A 147 14.12 -5.98 -21.81
N ARG A 148 15.29 -5.34 -21.85
CA ARG A 148 16.37 -5.78 -22.74
C ARG A 148 17.06 -6.95 -22.04
N GLY A 149 16.46 -8.12 -22.13
CA GLY A 149 17.03 -9.31 -21.51
C GLY A 149 16.12 -10.52 -21.40
N ARG A 150 15.32 -10.82 -22.43
CA ARG A 150 14.97 -12.18 -22.90
C ARG A 150 13.71 -12.14 -23.74
N GLY A 151 13.88 -12.43 -25.04
CA GLY A 151 12.87 -13.12 -25.83
C GLY A 151 11.73 -12.27 -26.42
N SER A 152 12.01 -11.55 -27.51
CA SER A 152 11.02 -11.44 -28.59
C SER A 152 11.71 -11.29 -29.94
N ASN A 153 12.43 -12.34 -30.34
CA ASN A 153 12.51 -12.70 -31.76
C ASN A 153 11.16 -13.36 -32.10
N LYS A 154 10.13 -12.56 -32.33
CA LYS A 154 8.94 -12.99 -33.06
C LYS A 154 8.89 -12.23 -34.37
N MET A 155 9.58 -12.82 -35.35
CA MET A 155 8.94 -13.20 -36.60
C MET A 155 8.29 -12.05 -37.38
N HIS A 156 9.11 -11.16 -37.94
CA HIS A 156 8.75 -10.49 -39.19
C HIS A 156 8.90 -11.51 -40.34
N LYS A 157 7.96 -12.44 -40.44
CA LYS A 157 7.61 -13.09 -41.71
C LYS A 157 6.32 -12.43 -42.18
N ILE A 158 6.21 -12.31 -43.50
CA ILE A 158 5.07 -11.80 -44.29
C ILE A 158 5.18 -10.31 -44.63
N LYS A 159 5.96 -9.99 -45.67
CA LYS A 159 5.45 -9.45 -46.96
C LYS A 159 6.63 -9.34 -47.95
N ASP A 160 7.02 -10.48 -48.52
CA ASP A 160 7.71 -10.55 -49.82
C ASP A 160 6.84 -11.43 -50.71
N GLN A 161 5.78 -10.82 -51.22
CA GLN A 161 5.04 -11.29 -52.39
C GLN A 161 4.17 -10.13 -52.83
N ASP A 162 4.67 -9.40 -53.83
CA ASP A 162 3.95 -8.79 -54.94
C ASP A 162 4.84 -7.67 -55.50
N ASP A 163 5.65 -8.02 -56.50
CA ASP A 163 5.82 -7.26 -57.74
C ASP A 163 6.78 -8.02 -58.65
N VAL A 164 6.18 -8.92 -59.44
CA VAL A 164 6.74 -9.47 -60.67
C VAL A 164 6.27 -8.56 -61.80
N ILE A 165 7.21 -7.86 -62.43
CA ILE A 165 7.22 -7.63 -63.89
C ILE A 165 8.63 -7.93 -64.37
#